data_AF-A0AAU9LEX0-F1
#
_entry.id   AF-A0AAU9LEX0-F1
#
_cell.length_a   1.000
_cell.length_b   1.000
_cell.length_c   1.000
_cell.angle_alpha   90.00
_cell.angle_beta   90.00
_cell.angle_gamma   90.00
#
_symmetry.space_group_name_H-M   'P 1'
#
loop_
_entity.id
_entity.type
_entity.pdbx_description
1 polymer ?
#
loop_
_entity_poly.entity_id
_entity_poly.type
_entity_poly.pdbx_seq_one_letter_code
_entity_poly.pdbx_strand_id
1 'polypeptide(L)'
;MGTIGKLVREVEIKSDINLVYEIYKHKPNNSAVISPDKVQGCDFVSGQCCDPGSVIGTSSMVIEGGVLEVYNPLILTVNIEDMSHKKLVTWTMDFEKVNG
;
A
#
# COMPACT_ATOMS: atom_id res chain seq x y z
N MET A 1 6.73 -3.26 26.40
CA MET A 1 5.59 -3.77 25.61
C MET A 1 5.80 -3.29 24.18
N GLY A 2 5.68 -4.17 23.17
CA GLY A 2 6.03 -3.83 21.79
C GLY A 2 5.03 -2.84 21.19
N THR A 3 5.51 -1.66 20.77
CA THR A 3 4.71 -0.60 20.11
C THR A 3 4.66 -0.77 18.59
N ILE A 4 5.54 -1.60 18.03
CA ILE A 4 5.70 -1.80 16.58
C ILE A 4 4.96 -3.07 16.12
N GLY A 5 4.19 -2.96 15.05
CA GLY A 5 3.43 -4.03 14.43
C GLY A 5 3.57 -4.05 12.91
N LYS A 6 3.35 -5.24 12.33
CA LYS A 6 3.35 -5.46 10.88
C LYS A 6 2.20 -6.37 10.50
N LEU A 7 1.38 -5.93 9.55
CA LEU A 7 0.33 -6.74 8.93
C LEU A 7 0.68 -6.98 7.47
N VAL A 8 0.65 -8.24 7.03
CA VAL A 8 0.89 -8.61 5.63
C VAL A 8 -0.31 -9.39 5.13
N ARG A 9 -0.79 -9.01 3.94
CA ARG A 9 -1.85 -9.73 3.25
C ARG A 9 -1.50 -9.88 1.77
N GLU A 10 -1.51 -11.11 1.30
CA GLU A 10 -1.36 -11.46 -0.11
C GLU A 10 -2.73 -11.85 -0.67
N VAL A 11 -3.05 -11.37 -1.88
CA VAL A 11 -4.24 -11.77 -2.63
C VAL A 11 -3.87 -12.01 -4.08
N GLU A 12 -4.36 -13.11 -4.62
CA GLU A 12 -4.31 -13.36 -6.05
C GLU A 12 -5.43 -12.58 -6.77
N ILE A 13 -5.05 -11.77 -7.75
CA ILE A 13 -6.00 -10.99 -8.55
C ILE A 13 -6.22 -11.69 -9.89
N LYS A 14 -7.49 -11.70 -10.33
CA LYS A 14 -7.86 -12.14 -11.68
C LYS A 14 -7.94 -10.98 -12.68
N SER A 15 -7.88 -9.75 -12.18
CA SER A 15 -8.00 -8.51 -12.95
C SER A 15 -6.67 -8.09 -13.60
N ASP A 16 -6.72 -7.06 -14.44
CA ASP A 16 -5.53 -6.45 -15.02
C ASP A 16 -4.67 -5.80 -13.92
N ILE A 17 -3.39 -6.18 -13.88
CA ILE A 17 -2.42 -5.74 -12.90
C ILE A 17 -2.04 -4.26 -13.08
N ASN A 18 -2.15 -3.76 -14.32
CA ASN A 18 -1.91 -2.36 -14.64
C ASN A 18 -2.94 -1.46 -13.97
N LEU A 19 -4.20 -1.91 -13.81
CA LEU A 19 -5.22 -1.12 -13.11
C LEU A 19 -4.85 -0.90 -11.64
N VAL A 20 -4.33 -1.94 -10.98
CA VAL A 20 -3.87 -1.85 -9.58
C VAL A 20 -2.68 -0.90 -9.49
N TYR A 21 -1.71 -1.06 -10.39
CA TYR A 21 -0.55 -0.19 -10.46
C TYR A 21 -0.91 1.29 -10.68
N GLU A 22 -1.80 1.58 -11.62
CA GLU A 22 -2.27 2.95 -11.93
C GLU A 22 -3.00 3.60 -10.75
N ILE A 23 -3.83 2.84 -10.02
CA ILE A 23 -4.52 3.33 -8.82
C ILE A 23 -3.49 3.80 -7.78
N TYR A 24 -2.49 2.97 -7.48
CA TYR A 24 -1.51 3.29 -6.45
C TYR A 24 -0.42 4.27 -6.91
N LYS A 25 -0.12 4.36 -8.21
CA LYS A 25 0.90 5.29 -8.72
C LYS A 25 0.38 6.69 -9.03
N HIS A 26 -0.83 6.81 -9.57
CA HIS A 26 -1.33 8.08 -10.13
C HIS A 26 -2.51 8.67 -9.35
N LYS A 27 -3.21 7.88 -8.53
CA LYS A 27 -4.36 8.35 -7.75
C LYS A 27 -4.39 7.76 -6.33
N PRO A 28 -3.38 8.03 -5.48
CA PRO A 28 -3.38 7.56 -4.10
C PRO A 28 -4.63 8.00 -3.32
N ASN A 29 -5.19 9.18 -3.62
CA ASN A 29 -6.42 9.67 -2.99
C ASN A 29 -7.69 8.88 -3.37
N ASN A 30 -7.64 8.02 -4.39
CA ASN A 30 -8.73 7.05 -4.63
C ASN A 30 -8.67 5.85 -3.68
N SER A 31 -7.54 5.58 -3.01
CA SER A 31 -7.49 4.57 -1.94
C SER A 31 -8.23 5.03 -0.68
N ALA A 32 -8.35 6.34 -0.46
CA ALA A 32 -9.25 6.93 0.54
C ALA A 32 -10.73 6.61 0.25
N VAL A 33 -11.11 6.30 -1.00
CA VAL A 33 -12.48 5.88 -1.34
C VAL A 33 -12.82 4.50 -0.76
N ILE A 34 -11.81 3.69 -0.40
CA ILE A 34 -12.00 2.35 0.19
C ILE A 34 -12.36 2.45 1.69
N SER A 35 -11.95 3.53 2.38
CA SER A 35 -12.37 3.84 3.76
C SER A 35 -12.32 5.36 4.01
N PRO A 36 -13.28 6.12 3.45
CA PRO A 36 -13.28 7.58 3.50
C PRO A 36 -13.54 8.13 4.90
N ASP A 37 -14.06 7.28 5.79
CA ASP A 37 -14.32 7.55 7.20
C ASP A 37 -13.06 7.50 8.09
N LYS A 38 -11.94 6.98 7.59
CA LYS A 38 -10.67 6.82 8.35
C LYS A 38 -9.42 7.35 7.65
N VAL A 39 -9.45 7.46 6.32
CA VAL A 39 -8.31 7.90 5.50
C VAL A 39 -8.67 9.24 4.87
N GLN A 40 -8.06 10.33 5.34
CA GLN A 40 -8.31 11.68 4.82
C GLN A 40 -7.41 12.03 3.64
N GLY A 41 -6.25 11.39 3.54
CA GLY A 41 -5.32 11.55 2.43
C GLY A 41 -4.26 10.45 2.45
N CYS A 42 -3.65 10.21 1.30
CA CYS A 42 -2.48 9.34 1.18
C CYS A 42 -1.43 10.06 0.33
N ASP A 43 -0.24 10.24 0.88
CA ASP A 43 0.89 10.77 0.15
C ASP A 43 1.74 9.62 -0.39
N PHE A 44 1.98 9.67 -1.70
CA PHE A 44 2.93 8.78 -2.35
C PHE A 44 4.34 9.23 -1.98
N VAL A 45 5.05 8.39 -1.19
CA VAL A 45 6.39 8.73 -0.72
C VAL A 45 7.44 8.35 -1.75
N SER A 46 7.37 7.13 -2.27
CA SER A 46 8.28 6.64 -3.30
C SER A 46 7.88 5.25 -3.78
N GLY A 47 8.35 4.86 -4.97
CA GLY A 47 8.20 3.51 -5.48
C GLY A 47 9.22 3.23 -6.58
N GLN A 48 9.74 2.00 -6.63
CA GLN A 48 10.63 1.56 -7.69
C GLN A 48 9.80 0.84 -8.74
N CYS A 49 9.80 1.38 -9.96
CA CYS A 49 9.32 0.67 -11.14
C CYS A 49 10.50 -0.13 -11.70
N CYS A 50 10.29 -1.41 -12.00
CA CYS A 50 11.29 -2.18 -12.73
C CYS A 50 11.46 -1.66 -14.17
N ASP A 51 12.59 -2.06 -14.78
CA ASP A 51 12.89 -1.85 -16.19
C ASP A 51 11.79 -2.41 -17.11
N PRO A 52 11.61 -1.86 -18.33
CA PRO A 52 10.66 -2.37 -19.31
C PRO A 52 10.88 -3.88 -19.56
N GLY A 53 9.93 -4.72 -19.11
CA GLY A 53 9.99 -6.18 -19.23
C GLY A 53 10.01 -6.95 -17.90
N SER A 54 10.18 -6.27 -16.76
CA SER A 54 9.94 -6.83 -15.43
C SER A 54 8.68 -6.22 -14.81
N VAL A 55 7.80 -7.07 -14.27
CA VAL A 55 6.46 -6.67 -13.78
C VAL A 55 6.38 -6.80 -12.27
N ILE A 56 7.46 -6.44 -11.57
CA ILE A 56 7.47 -6.31 -10.12
C ILE A 56 7.44 -4.82 -9.80
N GLY A 57 6.41 -4.36 -9.10
CA GLY A 57 6.26 -2.96 -8.72
C GLY A 57 6.09 -2.84 -7.22
N THR A 58 6.92 -2.02 -6.57
CA THR A 58 6.76 -1.69 -5.15
C THR A 58 6.42 -0.22 -5.01
N SER A 59 5.28 0.07 -4.40
CA SER A 59 4.84 1.43 -4.07
C SER A 59 4.67 1.58 -2.56
N SER A 60 5.19 2.67 -2.01
CA SER A 60 5.04 3.01 -0.59
C SER A 60 4.23 4.30 -0.43
N MET A 61 3.27 4.25 0.48
CA MET A 61 2.38 5.37 0.80
C MET A 61 2.41 5.63 2.30
N VAL A 62 2.33 6.91 2.66
CA VAL A 62 2.06 7.34 4.03
C VAL A 62 0.63 7.84 4.07
N ILE A 63 -0.10 7.36 5.08
CA ILE A 63 -1.51 7.71 5.28
C ILE A 63 -1.54 8.94 6.18
N GLU A 64 -2.26 9.98 5.75
CA GLU A 64 -2.51 11.17 6.55
C GLU A 64 -3.92 11.16 7.18
N GLY A 65 -4.05 11.82 8.33
CA GLY A 65 -5.32 12.01 9.03
C GLY A 65 -5.33 11.43 10.44
N GLY A 66 -6.52 11.38 11.06
CA GLY A 66 -6.68 11.02 12.48
C GLY A 66 -6.16 9.64 12.89
N VAL A 67 -5.91 8.74 11.93
CA VAL A 67 -5.26 7.44 12.21
C VAL A 67 -3.81 7.60 12.70
N LEU A 68 -3.12 8.68 12.29
CA LEU A 68 -1.74 8.96 12.73
C LEU A 68 -1.65 9.36 14.21
N GLU A 69 -2.75 9.80 14.82
CA GLU A 69 -2.78 10.06 16.26
C GLU A 69 -2.66 8.77 17.07
N VAL A 70 -3.06 7.64 16.48
CA VAL A 70 -3.02 6.32 17.10
C VAL A 70 -1.81 5.52 16.60
N TYR A 71 -1.43 5.67 15.33
CA TYR A 71 -0.35 4.92 14.70
C TYR A 71 0.59 5.83 13.89
N ASN A 72 1.79 6.10 14.39
CA ASN A 72 2.78 6.95 13.72
C ASN A 72 4.21 6.41 13.92
N PRO A 73 4.91 6.01 12.83
CA PRO A 73 4.47 6.05 11.44
C PRO A 73 3.44 4.95 11.12
N LEU A 74 2.57 5.19 10.12
CA LEU A 74 1.74 4.19 9.47
C LEU A 74 2.11 4.16 7.98
N ILE A 75 2.78 3.09 7.56
CA ILE A 75 3.33 2.93 6.21
C ILE A 75 2.60 1.80 5.51
N LEU A 76 2.02 2.09 4.35
CA LEU A 76 1.43 1.08 3.48
C LEU A 76 2.35 0.83 2.28
N THR A 77 2.82 -0.40 2.15
CA THR A 77 3.58 -0.87 0.99
C THR A 77 2.72 -1.82 0.17
N VAL A 78 2.62 -1.57 -1.13
CA VAL A 78 1.94 -2.44 -2.08
C VAL A 78 2.99 -3.03 -3.01
N ASN A 79 3.14 -4.35 -2.95
CA ASN A 79 3.94 -5.12 -3.90
C ASN A 79 3.02 -5.80 -4.88
N ILE A 80 3.40 -5.72 -6.15
CA ILE A 80 2.66 -6.30 -7.25
C ILE A 80 3.60 -7.24 -7.99
N GLU A 81 3.19 -8.48 -8.18
CA GLU A 81 3.94 -9.52 -8.88
C GLU A 81 3.07 -10.12 -9.99
N ASP A 82 3.48 -9.92 -11.25
CA ASP A 82 2.90 -10.65 -12.39
C ASP A 82 3.80 -11.83 -12.75
N MET A 83 3.40 -13.02 -12.32
CA MET A 83 3.96 -14.27 -12.84
C MET A 83 3.04 -14.76 -13.95
N SER A 84 3.59 -15.33 -15.02
CA SER A 84 2.87 -15.68 -16.26
C SER A 84 1.52 -16.42 -16.10
N HIS A 85 1.27 -17.05 -14.95
CA HIS A 85 0.01 -17.72 -14.60
C HIS A 85 -0.67 -17.22 -13.32
N LYS A 86 -0.05 -16.31 -12.56
CA LYS A 86 -0.54 -15.85 -11.26
C LYS A 86 -0.15 -14.39 -11.04
N LYS A 87 -1.15 -13.56 -10.76
CA LYS A 87 -0.96 -12.15 -10.41
C LYS A 87 -1.20 -11.98 -8.93
N LEU A 88 -0.18 -11.58 -8.20
CA LEU A 88 -0.23 -11.39 -6.75
C LEU A 88 -0.13 -9.91 -6.42
N VAL A 89 -0.96 -9.49 -5.47
CA VAL A 89 -0.83 -8.20 -4.82
C VAL A 89 -0.65 -8.45 -3.33
N THR A 90 0.41 -7.88 -2.78
CA THR A 90 0.78 -8.00 -1.38
C THR A 90 0.73 -6.61 -0.74
N TRP A 91 -0.22 -6.43 0.18
CA TRP A 91 -0.29 -5.23 1.03
C TRP A 91 0.45 -5.51 2.33
N THR A 92 1.41 -4.64 2.63
CA THR A 92 2.14 -4.64 3.88
C THR A 92 1.87 -3.33 4.60
N MET A 93 1.38 -3.41 5.83
CA MET A 93 1.15 -2.28 6.70
C MET A 93 2.10 -2.36 7.88
N ASP A 94 3.09 -1.48 7.91
CA ASP A 94 4.01 -1.32 9.03
C ASP A 94 3.52 -0.13 9.87
N PHE A 95 3.39 -0.34 11.18
CA PHE A 95 2.87 0.70 12.07
C PHE A 95 3.51 0.70 13.44
N GLU A 96 3.57 1.87 14.06
CA GLU A 96 3.91 2.02 15.46
C GLU A 96 2.78 2.70 16.23
N LYS A 97 2.29 2.08 17.30
CA LYS A 97 1.27 2.68 18.16
C LYS A 97 1.86 3.86 18.93
N VAL A 98 1.25 5.03 18.81
CA VAL A 98 1.62 6.24 19.54
C VAL A 98 1.24 6.05 21.00
N ASN A 99 2.21 5.60 21.80
CA ASN A 99 2.11 5.29 23.23
C ASN A 99 1.12 4.15 23.59
N GLY A 100 1.64 3.12 24.26
CA GLY A 100 0.87 2.04 24.87
C GLY A 100 0.50 2.38 26.31
#